data_AF-A0A024QHC9-F1
#
_entry.id   AF-A0A024QHC9-F1
#
_cell.length_a   1.000
_cell.length_b   1.000
_cell.length_c   1.000
_cell.angle_alpha   90.00
_cell.angle_beta   90.00
_cell.angle_gamma   90.00
#
_symmetry.space_group_name_H-M   'P 1'
#
loop_
_entity.id
_entity.type
_entity.pdbx_description
1 polymer ?
#
loop_
_entity_poly.entity_id
_entity_poly.type
_entity_poly.pdbx_seq_one_letter_code
_entity_poly.pdbx_strand_id
1 'polypeptide(L)' 'MCKKGDKKMSSTTARRFTNPSKSRSAKKVREDLEERKLRAISKSIDISKLKNQEVLPVDKYGNVEISPDHPHYKYWTEDD' A
#
# COMPACT_ATOMS: atom_id res chain seq x y z
N MET A 1 -61.30 -36.44 -38.52
CA MET A 1 -60.82 -35.03 -38.55
C MET A 1 -59.84 -34.83 -37.40
N CYS A 2 -58.53 -34.77 -37.66
CA CYS A 2 -57.51 -34.60 -36.63
C CYS A 2 -57.09 -33.13 -36.52
N LYS A 3 -57.33 -32.49 -35.38
CA LYS A 3 -56.83 -31.13 -35.08
C LYS A 3 -55.36 -31.21 -34.70
N LYS A 4 -54.47 -30.68 -35.54
CA LYS A 4 -53.04 -30.49 -35.22
C LYS A 4 -52.93 -29.30 -34.26
N GLY A 5 -52.37 -29.53 -33.07
CA GLY A 5 -52.04 -28.49 -32.11
C GLY A 5 -50.63 -27.97 -32.36
N ASP A 6 -50.52 -26.69 -32.72
CA ASP A 6 -49.24 -26.00 -32.85
C ASP A 6 -48.77 -25.50 -31.47
N LYS A 7 -47.90 -26.27 -30.81
CA LYS A 7 -47.11 -25.78 -29.67
C LYS A 7 -45.96 -24.93 -30.20
N LYS A 8 -46.13 -23.60 -30.22
CA LYS A 8 -45.02 -22.66 -30.42
C LYS A 8 -44.02 -22.80 -29.25
N MET A 9 -42.90 -23.45 -29.51
CA MET A 9 -41.74 -23.48 -28.62
C MET A 9 -41.10 -22.08 -28.62
N SER A 10 -41.31 -21.30 -27.57
CA SER A 10 -40.58 -20.06 -27.33
C SER A 10 -39.15 -20.41 -26.89
N SER A 11 -38.19 -20.37 -27.81
CA SER A 11 -36.77 -20.48 -27.47
C SER A 11 -36.30 -19.18 -26.82
N THR A 12 -36.42 -19.10 -25.49
CA THR A 12 -35.80 -18.04 -24.70
C THR A 12 -34.29 -18.27 -24.69
N THR A 13 -33.58 -17.64 -25.64
CA THR A 13 -32.12 -17.58 -25.66
C THR A 13 -31.64 -16.83 -24.41
N ALA A 14 -31.32 -17.58 -23.36
CA ALA A 14 -30.66 -17.07 -22.18
C ALA A 14 -29.30 -16.51 -22.59
N ARG A 15 -29.19 -15.18 -22.66
CA ARG A 15 -27.91 -14.50 -22.86
C ARG A 15 -27.03 -14.85 -21.66
N ARG A 16 -26.03 -15.72 -21.87
CA ARG A 16 -24.96 -15.93 -20.89
C ARG A 16 -24.23 -14.60 -20.71
N PHE A 17 -24.48 -13.92 -19.61
CA PHE A 17 -23.64 -12.83 -19.14
C PHE A 17 -22.29 -13.43 -18.74
N THR A 18 -21.35 -13.48 -19.68
CA THR A 18 -19.95 -13.70 -19.33
C THR A 18 -19.47 -12.43 -18.67
N ASN A 19 -19.37 -12.42 -17.34
CA ASN A 19 -18.64 -11.36 -16.64
C ASN A 19 -17.19 -11.43 -17.10
N PRO A 20 -16.65 -10.47 -17.88
CA PRO A 20 -15.22 -10.46 -18.09
C PRO A 20 -14.61 -10.12 -16.74
N SER A 21 -13.96 -11.09 -16.09
CA SER A 21 -13.03 -10.79 -15.01
C SER A 21 -12.03 -9.82 -15.60
N LYS A 22 -12.14 -8.53 -15.25
CA LYS A 22 -11.25 -7.48 -15.78
C LYS A 22 -9.84 -7.89 -15.39
N SER A 23 -9.08 -8.43 -16.35
CA SER A 23 -7.67 -8.72 -16.16
C SER A 23 -6.99 -7.38 -15.85
N ARG A 24 -6.39 -7.29 -14.67
CA ARG A 24 -5.65 -6.09 -14.28
C ARG A 24 -4.39 -6.04 -15.13
N SER A 25 -4.08 -4.87 -15.68
CA SER A 25 -2.82 -4.67 -16.39
C SER A 25 -1.65 -4.94 -15.45
N ALA A 26 -0.53 -5.46 -15.99
CA ALA A 26 0.66 -5.73 -15.20
C ALA A 26 1.13 -4.49 -14.42
N LYS A 27 1.02 -3.29 -15.02
CA LYS A 27 1.29 -2.01 -14.36
C LYS A 27 0.42 -1.82 -13.11
N LYS A 28 -0.89 -2.02 -13.22
CA LYS A 28 -1.84 -1.87 -12.11
C LYS A 28 -1.68 -2.92 -11.01
N VAL A 29 -1.05 -4.06 -11.30
CA VAL A 29 -0.68 -5.06 -10.29
C VAL A 29 0.58 -4.63 -9.54
N ARG A 30 1.59 -4.07 -10.25
CA ARG A 30 2.82 -3.56 -9.64
C ARG A 30 2.55 -2.38 -8.70
N GLU A 31 1.79 -1.40 -9.16
CA GLU A 31 1.42 -0.22 -8.34
C GLU A 31 0.72 -0.61 -7.04
N ASP A 32 -0.23 -1.55 -7.10
CA ASP A 32 -0.96 -2.02 -5.92
C ASP A 32 -0.08 -2.84 -4.97
N LEU A 33 0.91 -3.59 -5.49
CA LEU A 33 1.90 -4.26 -4.65
C LEU A 33 2.82 -3.26 -3.95
N GLU A 34 3.30 -2.23 -4.65
CA GLU A 34 4.12 -1.16 -4.08
C GLU A 34 3.34 -0.39 -3.03
N GLU A 35 2.09 -0.01 -3.32
CA GLU A 35 1.23 0.68 -2.38
C GLU A 35 0.97 -0.15 -1.12
N ARG A 36 0.71 -1.46 -1.27
CA ARG A 36 0.55 -2.37 -0.12
C ARG A 36 1.81 -2.48 0.72
N LYS A 37 2.99 -2.55 0.09
CA LYS A 37 4.28 -2.57 0.80
C LYS A 37 4.49 -1.27 1.59
N LEU A 38 4.28 -0.11 0.97
CA LEU A 38 4.42 1.18 1.63
C LEU A 38 3.45 1.34 2.80
N ARG A 39 2.20 0.89 2.65
CA ARG A 39 1.21 0.87 3.75
C ARG A 39 1.60 -0.08 4.88
N ALA A 40 2.26 -1.20 4.59
CA ALA A 40 2.75 -2.12 5.62
C ALA A 40 3.92 -1.50 6.40
N ILE A 41 4.86 -0.87 5.69
CA ILE A 41 5.99 -0.14 6.30
C ILE A 41 5.47 1.00 7.18
N SER A 42 4.52 1.81 6.70
CA SER A 42 4.02 2.94 7.48
C SER A 42 3.33 2.50 8.78
N LYS A 43 2.64 1.35 8.78
CA LYS A 43 2.07 0.75 10.00
C LYS A 43 3.11 0.20 10.97
N SER A 44 4.29 -0.19 10.47
CA SER A 44 5.38 -0.68 11.32
C SER A 44 6.13 0.45 12.03
N ILE A 45 6.03 1.68 11.53
CA ILE A 45 6.67 2.86 12.13
C ILE A 45 5.77 3.34 13.28
N ASP A 46 6.23 3.09 14.50
CA ASP A 46 5.56 3.58 15.70
C ASP A 46 5.96 5.03 16.00
N ILE A 47 5.17 5.96 15.47
CA ILE A 47 5.34 7.41 15.65
C ILE A 47 5.21 7.81 17.13
N SER A 48 4.52 7.00 17.95
CA SER A 48 4.33 7.33 19.37
C SER A 48 5.64 7.30 20.17
N LYS A 49 6.63 6.50 19.74
CA LYS A 49 7.98 6.46 20.31
C LYS A 49 8.77 7.76 20.10
N LEU A 50 8.37 8.59 19.13
CA LEU A 50 9.02 9.86 18.83
C LEU A 50 8.52 11.02 19.69
N LYS A 51 7.41 10.85 20.43
CA LYS A 51 6.75 11.94 21.17
C LYS A 51 7.58 12.54 22.31
N ASN A 52 8.58 11.81 22.81
CA ASN A 52 9.38 12.22 23.96
C ASN A 52 10.83 12.54 23.58
N GLN A 53 11.14 12.71 22.30
CA GLN A 53 12.46 13.11 21.87
C GLN A 53 12.53 14.63 21.73
N GLU A 54 13.44 15.25 22.47
CA GLU A 54 13.79 16.66 22.26
C GLU A 54 14.40 16.81 20.87
N VAL A 55 13.86 17.74 20.09
CA VAL A 55 14.45 18.10 18.79
C VAL A 55 15.73 18.86 19.10
N LEU A 56 16.86 18.28 18.72
CA LEU A 56 18.14 18.94 18.93
C LEU A 56 18.24 20.20 18.05
N PRO A 57 18.70 21.33 18.60
CA PRO A 57 18.92 22.54 17.82
C PRO A 57 20.02 22.30 16.78
N VAL A 58 19.81 22.83 15.59
CA VAL A 58 20.73 22.71 14.46
C VAL A 58 21.31 24.08 14.15
N ASP A 59 22.61 24.15 13.86
CA ASP A 59 23.26 25.39 13.45
C ASP A 59 22.93 25.78 12.00
N LYS A 60 23.44 26.93 11.55
CA LYS A 60 23.26 27.43 10.17
C LYS A 60 23.89 26.54 9.07
N TYR A 61 24.72 25.58 9.47
CA TYR A 61 25.40 24.64 8.58
C TYR A 61 24.79 23.25 8.60
N GLY A 62 23.76 23.02 9.44
CA GLY A 62 23.14 21.70 9.57
C GLY A 62 23.81 20.79 10.61
N ASN A 63 24.76 21.31 11.39
CA ASN A 63 25.43 20.55 12.45
C ASN A 63 24.61 20.57 13.74
N VAL A 64 24.70 19.46 14.48
CA VAL A 64 24.07 19.31 15.79
C VAL A 64 25.16 19.29 16.84
N GLU A 65 25.05 20.16 17.85
CA GLU A 65 25.94 20.12 19.02
C GLU A 65 25.46 19.02 19.97
N ILE A 66 26.28 17.98 20.13
CA ILE A 66 26.00 16.86 21.03
C ILE A 66 26.87 17.03 22.26
N SER A 67 26.27 17.02 23.46
CA SER A 67 27.03 17.08 24.70
C SER A 67 27.93 15.85 24.87
N PRO A 68 29.18 15.99 25.35
CA PRO A 68 30.04 14.87 25.74
C PRO A 68 29.39 13.91 26.74
N ASP A 69 28.45 14.40 27.55
CA ASP A 69 27.71 13.60 28.54
C ASP A 69 26.64 12.69 27.93
N HIS A 70 26.38 12.80 26.61
CA HIS A 70 25.40 11.98 25.93
C HIS A 70 25.87 10.51 25.92
N PRO A 71 25.01 9.53 26.28
CA PRO A 71 25.41 8.11 26.40
C PRO A 71 25.97 7.50 25.12
N HIS A 72 25.75 8.13 23.97
CA HIS A 72 26.24 7.72 22.66
C HIS A 72 27.21 8.71 22.00
N TYR A 73 27.73 9.71 22.73
CA TYR A 73 28.62 10.76 22.18
C TYR A 73 29.79 10.20 21.35
N LYS A 74 30.38 9.10 21.82
CA LYS A 74 31.49 8.40 21.16
C LYS A 74 31.17 7.98 19.73
N TYR A 75 29.96 7.44 19.48
CA TYR A 75 29.56 6.94 18.16
C TYR A 75 29.32 8.04 17.12
N TRP A 76 29.24 9.29 17.57
CA TRP A 76 28.92 10.43 16.70
C TRP A 76 30.13 11.34 16.46
N THR A 77 31.23 11.15 17.20
CA THR A 77 32.42 12.00 17.16
C THR A 77 33.70 11.27 16.76
N GLU A 78 33.70 9.94 16.79
CA GLU A 78 34.79 9.13 16.24
C GLU A 78 34.49 8.82 14.78
N ASP A 79 35.30 9.36 13.86
CA ASP A 79 35.40 8.86 12.49
C ASP A 79 36.23 7.56 12.54
N ASP A 80 35.67 6.44 12.05
CA ASP A 80 36.38 5.16 11.86
C ASP A 80 37.63 5.29 10.96
#